data_AF-A0A2N7QF23-F1
#
_entry.id   AF-A0A2N7QF23-F1
#
_cell.length_a   1.000
_cell.length_b   1.000
_cell.length_c   1.000
_cell.angle_alpha   90.00
_cell.angle_beta   90.00
_cell.angle_gamma   90.00
#
_symmetry.space_group_name_H-M   'P 1'
#
loop_
_entity.id
_entity.type
_entity.pdbx_description
1 polymer ?
#
loop_
_entity_poly.entity_id
_entity_poly.type
_entity_poly.pdbx_seq_one_letter_code
_entity_poly.pdbx_strand_id
1 'polypeptide(L)'
;MSYYNKNNTIELSFQKINTYSQCGLKYYFKYVEKIPTPSTSYIVLGKAFHKALENYFLEKMRKGENPEIDLLLSTYVDEIDFAANNEEIYLSDDEKTRGKDKIIDEIKNLGTFGLKIYHKERAQIIEPLFVEERFEMDLGEASRLVGLENEEFNKVKIIGVVDLVNADGTIIDYKTKRGSKGEEADKSQQLTIYALWFKSLYGELPPKCELDNIILSKLPKIVTTSTQKTEEDRKRLLRRISRIADGI
;
A
#
# COMPACT_ATOMS: atom_id res chain seq x y z
N MET A 1 -11.54 15.65 -23.70
CA MET A 1 -12.39 15.06 -22.66
C MET A 1 -11.75 15.42 -21.33
N SER A 2 -12.36 16.33 -20.59
CA SER A 2 -11.77 17.00 -19.43
C SER A 2 -11.61 16.03 -18.25
N TYR A 3 -10.38 15.80 -17.78
CA TYR A 3 -10.03 14.89 -16.66
C TYR A 3 -10.39 15.45 -15.27
N TYR A 4 -11.06 16.60 -15.28
CA TYR A 4 -11.37 17.36 -14.10
C TYR A 4 -12.68 16.86 -13.47
N ASN A 5 -12.65 16.60 -12.16
CA ASN A 5 -13.88 16.54 -11.37
C ASN A 5 -14.63 17.88 -11.51
N LYS A 6 -15.90 17.96 -11.07
CA LYS A 6 -16.76 19.16 -11.18
C LYS A 6 -16.09 20.50 -10.76
N ASN A 7 -14.97 20.44 -10.03
CA ASN A 7 -14.19 21.56 -9.50
C ASN A 7 -12.78 21.76 -10.10
N ASN A 8 -12.43 21.13 -11.24
CA ASN A 8 -11.10 21.30 -11.85
C ASN A 8 -9.90 20.75 -11.03
N THR A 9 -10.14 19.67 -10.27
CA THR A 9 -9.13 19.02 -9.40
C THR A 9 -8.76 17.61 -9.92
N ILE A 10 -7.47 17.28 -9.87
CA ILE A 10 -6.88 15.98 -10.23
C ILE A 10 -6.58 15.20 -8.95
N GLU A 11 -7.16 14.00 -8.81
CA GLU A 11 -6.91 13.10 -7.68
C GLU A 11 -5.90 12.00 -8.03
N LEU A 12 -4.77 11.98 -7.34
CA LEU A 12 -3.69 11.02 -7.55
C LEU A 12 -3.43 10.19 -6.30
N SER A 13 -3.42 8.86 -6.45
CA SER A 13 -2.83 7.95 -5.47
C SER A 13 -1.43 7.52 -5.88
N PHE A 14 -0.68 6.90 -4.96
CA PHE A 14 0.62 6.30 -5.29
C PHE A 14 0.52 5.35 -6.49
N GLN A 15 -0.51 4.50 -6.55
CA GLN A 15 -0.71 3.55 -7.63
C GLN A 15 -0.98 4.26 -8.98
N LYS A 16 -1.73 5.37 -8.97
CA LYS A 16 -1.94 6.22 -10.15
C LYS A 16 -0.63 6.83 -10.63
N ILE A 17 0.13 7.46 -9.72
CA ILE A 17 1.45 8.06 -9.98
C ILE A 17 2.41 7.02 -10.59
N ASN A 18 2.51 5.85 -9.95
CA ASN A 18 3.40 4.79 -10.41
C ASN A 18 2.97 4.24 -11.78
N THR A 19 1.67 4.04 -12.00
CA THR A 19 1.16 3.56 -13.29
C THR A 19 1.48 4.53 -14.42
N TYR A 20 1.22 5.83 -14.24
CA TYR A 20 1.53 6.85 -15.25
C TYR A 20 3.03 6.88 -15.56
N SER A 21 3.86 6.84 -14.53
CA SER A 21 5.31 6.89 -14.67
C SER A 21 5.91 5.68 -15.38
N GLN A 22 5.24 4.52 -15.30
CA GLN A 22 5.61 3.34 -16.08
C GLN A 22 5.20 3.50 -17.54
N CYS A 23 3.96 3.95 -17.80
CA CYS A 23 3.43 4.17 -19.13
C CYS A 23 2.15 5.02 -19.07
N GLY A 24 2.17 6.19 -19.71
CA GLY A 24 0.99 7.07 -19.81
C GLY A 24 -0.20 6.40 -20.51
N LEU A 25 0.04 5.56 -21.52
CA LEU A 25 -1.03 4.82 -22.21
C LEU A 25 -1.67 3.75 -21.31
N LYS A 26 -0.88 3.08 -20.45
CA LYS A 26 -1.41 2.15 -19.44
C LYS A 26 -2.28 2.89 -18.42
N TYR A 27 -1.86 4.08 -18.00
CA TYR A 27 -2.67 4.95 -17.14
C TYR A 27 -3.99 5.32 -17.81
N TYR A 28 -3.93 5.72 -19.08
CA TYR A 28 -5.10 6.08 -19.87
C TYR A 28 -6.13 4.94 -19.90
N PHE A 29 -5.72 3.76 -20.38
CA PHE A 29 -6.66 2.63 -20.47
C PHE A 29 -7.22 2.19 -19.11
N LYS A 30 -6.40 2.24 -18.05
CA LYS A 30 -6.82 1.79 -16.72
C LYS A 30 -7.70 2.79 -15.99
N TYR A 31 -7.38 4.08 -16.02
CA TYR A 31 -8.04 5.09 -15.18
C TYR A 31 -8.90 6.09 -15.95
N VAL A 32 -8.64 6.29 -17.25
CA VAL A 32 -9.50 7.13 -18.14
C VAL A 32 -10.59 6.26 -18.75
N GLU A 33 -10.21 5.25 -19.53
CA GLU A 33 -11.17 4.33 -20.20
C GLU A 33 -11.75 3.28 -19.25
N LYS A 34 -11.17 3.12 -18.06
CA LYS A 34 -11.62 2.20 -17.01
C LYS A 34 -11.79 0.76 -17.52
N ILE A 35 -10.88 0.31 -18.39
CA ILE A 35 -10.89 -1.06 -18.91
C ILE A 35 -10.69 -2.02 -17.72
N PRO A 36 -11.66 -2.92 -17.42
CA PRO A 36 -11.55 -3.87 -16.33
C PRO A 36 -10.31 -4.76 -16.49
N THR A 37 -9.58 -4.95 -15.40
CA THR A 37 -8.43 -5.87 -15.35
C THR A 37 -8.63 -6.83 -14.19
N PRO A 38 -8.78 -8.15 -14.46
CA PRO A 38 -8.95 -9.13 -13.39
C PRO A 38 -7.71 -9.14 -12.47
N SER A 39 -7.95 -9.40 -11.18
CA SER A 39 -6.88 -9.52 -10.19
C SER A 39 -6.07 -10.78 -10.48
N THR A 40 -4.75 -10.71 -10.38
CA THR A 40 -3.94 -11.94 -10.35
C THR A 40 -4.06 -12.63 -9.00
N SER A 41 -3.71 -13.91 -8.94
CA SER A 41 -3.63 -14.69 -7.69
C SER A 41 -2.82 -13.98 -6.59
N TYR A 42 -1.73 -13.28 -6.95
CA TYR A 42 -0.90 -12.52 -6.00
C TYR A 42 -1.53 -11.21 -5.53
N ILE A 43 -2.32 -10.55 -6.37
CA ILE A 43 -3.06 -9.36 -5.95
C ILE A 43 -4.13 -9.77 -4.94
N VAL A 44 -4.83 -10.87 -5.18
CA VAL A 44 -5.79 -11.45 -4.24
C VAL A 44 -5.11 -11.80 -2.91
N LEU A 45 -3.95 -12.49 -2.97
CA LEU A 45 -3.13 -12.77 -1.79
C LEU A 45 -2.82 -11.50 -1.00
N GLY A 46 -2.26 -10.49 -1.65
CA GLY A 46 -1.86 -9.23 -1.00
C GLY A 46 -3.04 -8.54 -0.33
N LYS A 47 -4.18 -8.41 -1.02
CA LYS A 47 -5.39 -7.80 -0.46
C LYS A 47 -5.87 -8.52 0.80
N ALA A 48 -5.97 -9.84 0.76
CA ALA A 48 -6.36 -10.65 1.91
C ALA A 48 -5.36 -10.50 3.08
N PHE A 49 -4.06 -10.37 2.78
CA PHE A 49 -3.02 -10.17 3.79
C PHE A 49 -3.18 -8.82 4.51
N HIS A 50 -3.39 -7.73 3.76
CA HIS A 50 -3.69 -6.42 4.34
C HIS A 50 -4.96 -6.46 5.17
N LYS A 51 -6.04 -7.08 4.66
CA LYS A 51 -7.31 -7.17 5.38
C LYS A 51 -7.20 -7.93 6.71
N ALA A 52 -6.42 -9.01 6.72
CA ALA A 52 -6.13 -9.74 7.95
C ALA A 52 -5.41 -8.85 8.98
N LEU A 53 -4.36 -8.14 8.56
CA LEU A 53 -3.62 -7.23 9.43
C LEU A 53 -4.48 -6.06 9.92
N GLU A 54 -5.29 -5.46 9.05
CA GLU A 54 -6.25 -4.41 9.39
C GLU A 54 -7.16 -4.89 10.53
N ASN A 55 -7.84 -6.02 10.34
CA ASN A 55 -8.77 -6.56 11.34
C ASN A 55 -8.06 -6.87 12.66
N TYR A 56 -6.85 -7.43 12.62
CA TYR A 56 -6.07 -7.73 13.81
C TYR A 56 -5.65 -6.47 14.57
N PHE A 57 -5.10 -5.47 13.88
CA PHE A 57 -4.63 -4.25 14.55
C PHE A 57 -5.79 -3.37 15.02
N LEU A 58 -6.93 -3.33 14.33
CA LEU A 58 -8.13 -2.68 14.84
C LEU A 58 -8.66 -3.37 16.11
N GLU A 59 -8.63 -4.70 16.17
CA GLU A 59 -9.03 -5.44 17.37
C GLU A 59 -8.05 -5.22 18.53
N LYS A 60 -6.74 -5.16 18.25
CA LYS A 60 -5.72 -4.75 19.22
C LYS A 60 -5.98 -3.32 19.73
N MET A 61 -6.27 -2.40 18.80
CA MET A 61 -6.91 -1.09 18.96
C MET A 61 -7.92 -1.06 20.12
N ARG A 62 -8.95 -1.86 19.91
CA ARG A 62 -10.17 -1.89 20.71
C ARG A 62 -9.97 -2.52 22.09
N LYS A 63 -9.15 -3.57 22.19
CA LYS A 63 -8.97 -4.35 23.42
C LYS A 63 -7.79 -3.88 24.28
N GLY A 64 -6.78 -3.24 23.68
CA GLY A 64 -5.53 -2.88 24.35
C GLY A 64 -4.62 -4.08 24.65
N GLU A 65 -4.86 -5.23 24.02
CA GLU A 65 -4.05 -6.45 24.14
C GLU A 65 -3.94 -7.15 22.79
N ASN A 66 -2.92 -8.00 22.62
CA ASN A 66 -2.72 -8.76 21.39
C ASN A 66 -3.87 -9.75 21.16
N PRO A 67 -4.62 -9.65 20.03
CA PRO A 67 -5.58 -10.68 19.66
C PRO A 67 -4.90 -12.02 19.40
N GLU A 68 -5.69 -13.09 19.41
CA GLU A 68 -5.21 -14.42 19.04
C GLU A 68 -4.86 -14.48 17.54
N ILE A 69 -3.86 -15.29 17.21
CA ILE A 69 -3.41 -15.49 15.83
C ILE A 69 -4.53 -16.01 14.92
N ASP A 70 -5.51 -16.73 15.46
CA ASP A 70 -6.62 -17.29 14.68
C ASP A 70 -7.43 -16.20 14.00
N LEU A 71 -7.54 -14.99 14.58
CA LEU A 71 -8.20 -13.85 13.92
C LEU A 71 -7.51 -13.44 12.61
N LEU A 72 -6.17 -13.46 12.57
CA LEU A 72 -5.41 -13.20 11.35
C LEU A 72 -5.66 -14.29 10.31
N LEU A 73 -5.58 -15.54 10.74
CA LEU A 73 -5.63 -16.68 9.83
C LEU A 73 -7.03 -16.88 9.25
N SER A 74 -8.07 -16.77 10.08
CA SER A 74 -9.46 -16.91 9.63
C SER A 74 -9.82 -15.78 8.66
N THR A 75 -9.55 -14.51 9.02
CA THR A 75 -9.80 -13.37 8.14
C THR A 75 -9.11 -13.55 6.80
N TYR A 76 -7.85 -13.97 6.81
CA TYR A 76 -7.10 -14.18 5.58
C TYR A 76 -7.72 -15.27 4.69
N VAL A 77 -8.06 -16.43 5.25
CA VAL A 77 -8.66 -17.53 4.50
C VAL A 77 -10.03 -17.15 3.94
N ASP A 78 -10.86 -16.49 4.75
CA ASP A 78 -12.19 -16.03 4.37
C ASP A 78 -12.14 -15.06 3.19
N GLU A 79 -11.19 -14.11 3.20
CA GLU A 79 -10.99 -13.16 2.10
C GLU A 79 -10.51 -13.84 0.81
N ILE A 80 -9.63 -14.85 0.91
CA ILE A 80 -9.23 -15.64 -0.26
C ILE A 80 -10.42 -16.43 -0.82
N ASP A 81 -11.22 -17.06 0.05
CA ASP A 81 -12.41 -17.82 -0.36
C ASP A 81 -13.48 -16.92 -0.97
N PHE A 82 -13.69 -15.74 -0.40
CA PHE A 82 -14.58 -14.74 -0.95
C PHE A 82 -14.14 -14.33 -2.37
N ALA A 83 -12.86 -13.97 -2.55
CA ALA A 83 -12.34 -13.59 -3.86
C ALA A 83 -12.40 -14.75 -4.87
N ALA A 84 -12.08 -15.98 -4.45
CA ALA A 84 -12.15 -17.16 -5.31
C ALA A 84 -13.57 -17.42 -5.84
N ASN A 85 -14.61 -17.12 -5.04
CA ASN A 85 -16.00 -17.37 -5.39
C ASN A 85 -16.69 -16.19 -6.10
N ASN A 86 -16.23 -14.95 -5.88
CA ASN A 86 -16.93 -13.74 -6.32
C ASN A 86 -16.16 -12.87 -7.32
N GLU A 87 -14.86 -13.11 -7.50
CA GLU A 87 -14.02 -12.33 -8.42
C GLU A 87 -13.52 -13.17 -9.60
N GLU A 88 -13.33 -12.50 -10.75
CA GLU A 88 -12.53 -13.06 -11.84
C GLU A 88 -11.04 -12.96 -11.48
N ILE A 89 -10.40 -14.12 -11.34
CA ILE A 89 -8.97 -14.23 -11.05
C ILE A 89 -8.23 -14.58 -12.33
N TYR A 90 -7.34 -13.70 -12.76
CA TYR A 90 -6.42 -13.95 -13.85
C TYR A 90 -5.39 -15.00 -13.45
N LEU A 91 -5.38 -16.12 -14.17
CA LEU A 91 -4.36 -17.16 -14.09
C LEU A 91 -3.42 -17.01 -15.29
N SER A 92 -2.12 -17.02 -15.04
CA SER A 92 -1.11 -17.17 -16.09
C SER A 92 -1.26 -18.52 -16.80
N ASP A 93 -0.62 -18.68 -17.96
CA ASP A 93 -0.73 -19.93 -18.72
C ASP A 93 -0.20 -21.14 -17.94
N ASP A 94 0.86 -20.96 -17.13
CA ASP A 94 1.31 -21.98 -16.16
C ASP A 94 0.24 -22.30 -15.12
N GLU A 95 -0.34 -21.28 -14.47
CA GLU A 95 -1.36 -21.46 -13.44
C GLU A 95 -2.63 -22.15 -13.99
N LYS A 96 -3.01 -21.86 -15.24
CA LYS A 96 -4.13 -22.55 -15.92
C LYS A 96 -3.88 -24.05 -16.03
N THR A 97 -2.66 -24.49 -16.35
CA THR A 97 -2.34 -25.94 -16.45
C THR A 97 -2.47 -26.67 -15.11
N ARG A 98 -2.35 -25.94 -13.99
CA ARG A 98 -2.38 -26.49 -12.64
C ARG A 98 -3.77 -26.50 -12.03
N GLY A 99 -4.69 -25.69 -12.56
CA GLY A 99 -6.08 -25.56 -12.11
C GLY A 99 -6.27 -24.52 -11.01
N LYS A 100 -7.41 -23.82 -11.05
CA LYS A 100 -7.75 -22.72 -10.14
C LYS A 100 -7.68 -23.13 -8.67
N ASP A 101 -8.31 -24.24 -8.30
CA ASP A 101 -8.41 -24.68 -6.90
C ASP A 101 -7.03 -24.89 -6.27
N LYS A 102 -6.11 -25.50 -7.04
CA LYS A 102 -4.73 -25.69 -6.60
C LYS A 102 -4.00 -24.37 -6.38
N ILE A 103 -4.23 -23.37 -7.24
CA ILE A 103 -3.63 -22.04 -7.07
C ILE A 103 -4.21 -21.32 -5.85
N ILE A 104 -5.52 -21.46 -5.61
CA ILE A 104 -6.17 -20.94 -4.40
C ILE A 104 -5.56 -21.56 -3.14
N ASP A 105 -5.42 -22.89 -3.09
CA ASP A 105 -4.81 -23.59 -1.97
C ASP A 105 -3.35 -23.14 -1.74
N GLU A 106 -2.60 -22.89 -2.80
CA GLU A 106 -1.23 -22.41 -2.69
C GLU A 106 -1.13 -21.00 -2.10
N ILE A 107 -1.95 -20.06 -2.56
CA ILE A 107 -1.93 -18.71 -1.99
C ILE A 107 -2.44 -18.71 -0.55
N LYS A 108 -3.44 -19.56 -0.21
CA LYS A 108 -3.88 -19.76 1.19
C LYS A 108 -2.72 -20.21 2.08
N ASN A 109 -1.99 -21.24 1.66
CA ASN A 109 -0.86 -21.77 2.41
C ASN A 109 0.28 -20.75 2.56
N LEU A 110 0.67 -20.10 1.45
CA LEU A 110 1.75 -19.10 1.46
C LEU A 110 1.44 -17.93 2.39
N GLY A 111 0.24 -17.35 2.29
CA GLY A 111 -0.16 -16.24 3.15
C GLY A 111 -0.29 -16.65 4.62
N THR A 112 -0.83 -17.84 4.90
CA THR A 112 -0.89 -18.40 6.27
C THR A 112 0.49 -18.52 6.89
N PHE A 113 1.48 -19.04 6.17
CA PHE A 113 2.86 -19.08 6.66
C PHE A 113 3.40 -17.67 6.90
N GLY A 114 3.18 -16.74 5.96
CA GLY A 114 3.58 -15.34 6.09
C GLY A 114 2.99 -14.64 7.32
N LEU A 115 1.69 -14.84 7.58
CA LEU A 115 1.00 -14.26 8.74
C LEU A 115 1.50 -14.87 10.06
N LYS A 116 1.82 -16.17 10.07
CA LYS A 116 2.40 -16.82 11.27
C LYS A 116 3.73 -16.20 11.66
N ILE A 117 4.63 -15.96 10.70
CA ILE A 117 5.91 -15.32 10.99
C ILE A 117 5.72 -13.85 11.36
N TYR A 118 4.81 -13.13 10.68
CA TYR A 118 4.51 -11.73 10.98
C TYR A 118 3.91 -11.55 12.37
N HIS A 119 2.97 -12.39 12.77
CA HIS A 119 2.43 -12.41 14.13
C HIS A 119 3.53 -12.62 15.18
N LYS A 120 4.42 -13.59 14.93
CA LYS A 120 5.50 -13.94 15.85
C LYS A 120 6.54 -12.82 16.02
N GLU A 121 6.96 -12.19 14.93
CA GLU A 121 8.12 -11.28 14.92
C GLU A 121 7.75 -9.80 14.98
N ARG A 122 6.55 -9.42 14.54
CA ARG A 122 6.16 -8.01 14.35
C ARG A 122 4.86 -7.65 15.06
N ALA A 123 3.76 -8.34 14.78
CA ALA A 123 2.43 -7.89 15.21
C ALA A 123 2.30 -7.73 16.74
N GLN A 124 2.95 -8.62 17.50
CA GLN A 124 2.88 -8.59 18.97
C GLN A 124 3.56 -7.38 19.61
N ILE A 125 4.55 -6.77 18.95
CA ILE A 125 5.33 -5.64 19.46
C ILE A 125 4.88 -4.29 18.90
N ILE A 126 4.00 -4.30 17.89
CA ILE A 126 3.45 -3.10 17.27
C ILE A 126 2.29 -2.60 18.13
N GLU A 127 2.33 -1.34 18.54
CA GLU A 127 1.24 -0.67 19.25
C GLU A 127 0.57 0.33 18.28
N PRO A 128 -0.52 -0.06 17.60
CA PRO A 128 -1.14 0.77 16.55
C PRO A 128 -1.69 2.10 17.08
N LEU A 129 -1.36 3.19 16.39
CA LEU A 129 -1.99 4.51 16.51
C LEU A 129 -3.04 4.73 15.40
N PHE A 130 -2.69 4.33 14.18
CA PHE A 130 -3.58 4.33 13.01
C PHE A 130 -3.45 3.00 12.27
N VAL A 131 -4.57 2.53 11.69
CA VAL A 131 -4.66 1.27 10.93
C VAL A 131 -5.50 1.53 9.69
N GLU A 132 -4.97 1.22 8.50
CA GLU A 132 -5.61 1.48 7.19
C GLU A 132 -6.21 2.89 7.10
N GLU A 133 -5.44 3.89 7.55
CA GLU A 133 -5.90 5.27 7.67
C GLU A 133 -5.99 5.92 6.30
N ARG A 134 -7.22 6.27 5.91
CA ARG A 134 -7.49 6.97 4.66
C ARG A 134 -7.14 8.44 4.82
N PHE A 135 -6.45 8.98 3.84
CA PHE A 135 -6.15 10.40 3.82
C PHE A 135 -6.39 11.04 2.46
N GLU A 136 -6.61 12.34 2.54
CA GLU A 136 -6.58 13.27 1.42
C GLU A 136 -5.67 14.43 1.83
N MET A 137 -4.78 14.83 0.93
CA MET A 137 -3.82 15.90 1.15
C MET A 137 -3.80 16.83 -0.06
N ASP A 138 -4.03 18.12 0.17
CA ASP A 138 -3.85 19.15 -0.85
C ASP A 138 -2.37 19.29 -1.20
N LEU A 139 -2.03 19.11 -2.48
CA LEU A 139 -0.63 19.12 -2.88
C LEU A 139 -0.01 20.51 -2.78
N GLY A 140 -0.78 21.58 -2.97
CA GLY A 140 -0.32 22.96 -2.81
C GLY A 140 0.05 23.25 -1.35
N GLU A 141 -0.72 22.75 -0.40
CA GLU A 141 -0.36 22.82 1.02
C GLU A 141 0.89 22.00 1.33
N ALA A 142 0.95 20.74 0.87
CA ALA A 142 2.11 19.88 1.08
C ALA A 142 3.40 20.44 0.46
N SER A 143 3.29 21.15 -0.67
CA SER A 143 4.43 21.72 -1.36
C SER A 143 5.02 22.94 -0.64
N ARG A 144 4.18 23.75 0.03
CA ARG A 144 4.62 24.85 0.91
C ARG A 144 5.46 24.32 2.09
N LEU A 145 5.13 23.14 2.62
CA LEU A 145 5.90 22.49 3.71
C LEU A 145 7.35 22.12 3.33
N VAL A 146 7.70 22.19 2.05
CA VAL A 146 9.06 21.94 1.54
C VAL A 146 9.60 23.08 0.67
N GLY A 147 8.95 24.25 0.68
CA GLY A 147 9.37 25.44 -0.06
C GLY A 147 9.37 25.26 -1.58
N LEU A 148 8.42 24.47 -2.13
CA LEU A 148 8.21 24.34 -3.57
C LEU A 148 6.82 24.85 -3.94
N GLU A 149 6.69 26.16 -4.12
CA GLU A 149 5.43 26.74 -4.58
C GLU A 149 5.28 26.60 -6.09
N ASN A 150 4.11 26.09 -6.53
CA ASN A 150 3.69 26.04 -7.92
C ASN A 150 2.16 26.08 -7.94
N GLU A 151 1.56 26.98 -8.73
CA GLU A 151 0.11 27.14 -8.81
C GLU A 151 -0.59 25.87 -9.30
N GLU A 152 0.06 25.06 -10.13
CA GLU A 152 -0.50 23.78 -10.60
C GLU A 152 -0.73 22.78 -9.46
N PHE A 153 0.02 22.89 -8.35
CA PHE A 153 -0.20 22.03 -7.18
C PHE A 153 -1.55 22.28 -6.51
N ASN A 154 -2.11 23.48 -6.60
CA ASN A 154 -3.43 23.80 -6.02
C ASN A 154 -4.57 23.05 -6.72
N LYS A 155 -4.32 22.43 -7.87
CA LYS A 155 -5.30 21.62 -8.61
C LYS A 155 -5.14 20.12 -8.34
N VAL A 156 -4.19 19.71 -7.49
CA VAL A 156 -3.88 18.29 -7.27
C VAL A 156 -4.16 17.89 -5.83
N LYS A 157 -4.91 16.80 -5.66
CA LYS A 157 -5.13 16.14 -4.39
C LYS A 157 -4.43 14.79 -4.39
N ILE A 158 -3.68 14.51 -3.32
CA ILE A 158 -3.11 13.19 -3.08
C ILE A 158 -4.04 12.43 -2.16
N ILE A 159 -4.49 11.26 -2.62
CA ILE A 159 -5.32 10.34 -1.84
C ILE A 159 -4.58 9.04 -1.60
N GLY A 160 -4.78 8.44 -0.44
CA GLY A 160 -4.13 7.18 -0.10
C GLY A 160 -4.68 6.52 1.14
N VAL A 161 -4.08 5.38 1.46
CA VAL A 161 -4.35 4.63 2.68
C VAL A 161 -2.99 4.29 3.28
N VAL A 162 -2.74 4.66 4.52
CA VAL A 162 -1.54 4.27 5.27
C VAL A 162 -1.86 2.97 6.01
N ASP A 163 -1.14 1.89 5.71
CA ASP A 163 -1.44 0.58 6.29
C ASP A 163 -1.39 0.63 7.83
N LEU A 164 -0.36 1.25 8.39
CA LEU A 164 -0.19 1.39 9.84
C LEU A 164 0.69 2.58 10.23
N VAL A 165 0.30 3.26 11.32
CA VAL A 165 1.19 4.12 12.10
C VAL A 165 1.27 3.55 13.51
N ASN A 166 2.47 3.30 14.00
CA ASN A 166 2.73 2.84 15.35
C ASN A 166 2.63 4.02 16.36
N ALA A 167 2.47 3.72 17.65
CA ALA A 167 2.31 4.72 18.72
C ALA A 167 3.49 5.69 18.84
N ASP A 168 4.68 5.29 18.43
CA ASP A 168 5.87 6.14 18.36
C ASP A 168 5.90 7.04 17.11
N GLY A 169 4.89 6.99 16.24
CA GLY A 169 4.82 7.73 14.98
C GLY A 169 5.52 7.03 13.80
N THR A 170 6.11 5.84 14.00
CA THR A 170 6.69 5.07 12.89
C THR A 170 5.60 4.66 11.90
N ILE A 171 5.78 5.00 10.62
CA ILE A 171 4.89 4.56 9.54
C ILE A 171 5.36 3.21 9.04
N ILE A 172 4.47 2.23 8.92
CA ILE A 172 4.78 0.88 8.40
C ILE A 172 3.87 0.61 7.21
N ASP A 173 4.47 0.21 6.08
CA ASP A 173 3.75 -0.26 4.89
C ASP A 173 4.13 -1.72 4.61
N TYR A 174 3.11 -2.53 4.33
CA TYR A 174 3.23 -3.98 4.18
C TYR A 174 3.46 -4.36 2.73
N LYS A 175 4.40 -5.29 2.51
CA LYS A 175 4.70 -5.79 1.16
C LYS A 175 4.85 -7.29 1.16
N THR A 176 3.87 -7.98 0.57
CA THR A 176 3.98 -9.41 0.26
C THR A 176 4.79 -9.61 -1.02
N LYS A 177 5.87 -10.42 -0.96
CA LYS A 177 6.77 -10.64 -2.10
C LYS A 177 7.09 -12.11 -2.32
N ARG A 178 7.33 -12.48 -3.58
CA ARG A 178 8.00 -13.73 -3.96
C ARG A 178 9.46 -13.47 -4.27
N GLY A 179 10.32 -14.44 -3.99
CA GLY A 179 11.77 -14.35 -4.21
C GLY A 179 12.56 -14.21 -2.91
N SER A 180 13.74 -13.60 -2.97
CA SER A 180 14.66 -13.54 -1.81
C SER A 180 14.96 -12.12 -1.31
N LYS A 181 14.63 -11.09 -2.09
CA LYS A 181 14.91 -9.68 -1.81
C LYS A 181 13.62 -8.91 -1.54
N GLY A 182 13.63 -8.09 -0.49
CA GLY A 182 12.59 -7.10 -0.21
C GLY A 182 12.82 -5.81 -1.01
N GLU A 183 11.83 -4.93 -0.98
CA GLU A 183 11.99 -3.55 -1.43
C GLU A 183 12.79 -2.73 -0.41
N GLU A 184 13.54 -1.76 -0.93
CA GLU A 184 14.31 -0.82 -0.11
C GLU A 184 13.44 0.41 0.21
N ALA A 185 13.23 0.67 1.50
CA ALA A 185 12.43 1.79 1.98
C ALA A 185 12.90 3.15 1.41
N ASP A 186 14.20 3.37 1.24
CA ASP A 186 14.77 4.61 0.67
C ASP A 186 14.21 4.91 -0.73
N LYS A 187 14.01 3.88 -1.56
CA LYS A 187 13.51 4.02 -2.93
C LYS A 187 11.98 4.14 -3.00
N SER A 188 11.26 3.90 -1.90
CA SER A 188 9.80 3.95 -1.88
C SER A 188 9.28 5.38 -1.95
N GLN A 189 8.63 5.72 -3.05
CA GLN A 189 7.89 6.98 -3.17
C GLN A 189 6.57 6.97 -2.40
N GLN A 190 5.99 5.79 -2.16
CA GLN A 190 4.81 5.62 -1.33
C GLN A 190 5.09 6.09 0.10
N LEU A 191 6.22 5.65 0.68
CA LEU A 191 6.66 6.12 1.99
C LEU A 191 6.97 7.63 2.01
N THR A 192 7.40 8.21 0.89
CA THR A 192 7.60 9.67 0.77
C THR A 192 6.26 10.42 0.82
N ILE A 193 5.21 9.87 0.20
CA ILE A 193 3.85 10.40 0.31
C ILE A 193 3.37 10.33 1.76
N TYR A 194 3.54 9.18 2.41
CA TYR A 194 3.10 9.00 3.80
C TYR A 194 3.84 9.93 4.77
N ALA A 195 5.14 10.14 4.58
CA ALA A 195 5.91 11.09 5.38
C ALA A 195 5.43 12.56 5.18
N LEU A 196 5.00 12.92 3.97
CA LEU A 196 4.41 14.24 3.69
C LEU A 196 3.06 14.40 4.39
N TRP A 197 2.19 13.39 4.30
CA TRP A 197 0.89 13.39 4.98
C TRP A 197 1.05 13.46 6.51
N PHE A 198 1.97 12.68 7.08
CA PHE A 198 2.24 12.74 8.52
C PHE A 198 2.75 14.13 8.92
N LYS A 199 3.64 14.74 8.12
CA LYS A 199 4.08 16.12 8.34
C LYS A 199 2.96 17.14 8.24
N SER A 200 2.01 16.97 7.33
CA SER A 200 0.86 17.88 7.25
C SER A 200 -0.04 17.78 8.48
N LEU A 201 -0.11 16.61 9.13
CA LEU A 201 -0.92 16.38 10.32
C LEU A 201 -0.23 16.87 11.61
N TYR A 202 1.06 16.57 11.78
CA TYR A 202 1.79 16.80 13.03
C TYR A 202 2.75 18.00 12.99
N GLY A 203 2.99 18.60 11.82
CA GLY A 203 3.97 19.67 11.62
C GLY A 203 5.43 19.18 11.50
N GLU A 204 5.71 17.94 11.90
CA GLU A 204 7.02 17.30 11.82
C GLU A 204 6.98 15.96 11.08
N LEU A 205 8.14 15.48 10.64
CA LEU A 205 8.23 14.20 9.94
C LEU A 205 8.06 13.03 10.91
N PRO A 206 7.59 11.86 10.45
CA PRO A 206 7.61 10.66 11.27
C PRO A 206 9.07 10.32 11.64
N PRO A 207 9.33 9.72 12.81
CA PRO A 207 10.69 9.37 13.22
C PRO A 207 11.40 8.45 12.22
N LYS A 208 10.65 7.55 11.58
CA LYS A 208 11.07 6.71 10.46
C LYS A 208 9.86 6.17 9.71
N CYS A 209 10.08 5.72 8.49
CA CYS A 209 9.15 4.90 7.73
C CYS A 209 9.77 3.53 7.47
N GLU A 210 8.97 2.47 7.52
CA GLU A 210 9.41 1.09 7.32
C GLU A 210 8.62 0.41 6.20
N LEU A 211 9.29 -0.47 5.45
CA LEU A 211 8.67 -1.49 4.63
C LEU A 211 8.86 -2.84 5.30
N ASP A 212 7.77 -3.45 5.73
CA ASP A 212 7.78 -4.84 6.17
C ASP A 212 7.60 -5.74 4.95
N ASN A 213 8.71 -6.24 4.42
CA ASN A 213 8.69 -7.16 3.29
C ASN A 213 8.50 -8.59 3.78
N ILE A 214 7.27 -9.09 3.66
CA ILE A 214 6.92 -10.48 3.93
C ILE A 214 7.31 -11.32 2.71
N ILE A 215 8.41 -12.05 2.82
CA ILE A 215 8.91 -12.92 1.77
C ILE A 215 8.20 -14.27 1.87
N LEU A 216 7.26 -14.49 0.94
CA LEU A 216 6.38 -15.64 0.94
C LEU A 216 7.07 -16.85 0.31
N SER A 217 7.20 -17.89 1.13
CA SER A 217 7.66 -19.21 0.72
C SER A 217 7.18 -20.25 1.74
N LYS A 218 7.58 -21.52 1.61
CA LYS A 218 7.34 -22.54 2.65
C LYS A 218 8.06 -22.23 3.98
N LEU A 219 9.15 -21.49 3.92
CA LEU A 219 9.90 -20.97 5.06
C LEU A 219 9.93 -19.44 4.93
N PRO A 220 8.83 -18.76 5.29
CA PRO A 220 8.73 -17.32 5.10
C PRO A 220 9.69 -16.59 6.03
N LYS A 221 10.07 -15.38 5.64
CA LYS A 221 10.87 -14.48 6.46
C LYS A 221 10.39 -13.05 6.27
N ILE A 222 10.65 -12.21 7.26
CA ILE A 222 10.39 -10.77 7.18
C ILE A 222 11.71 -10.05 6.94
N VAL A 223 11.71 -9.12 6.00
CA VAL A 223 12.84 -8.22 5.76
C VAL A 223 12.33 -6.80 5.92
N THR A 224 12.52 -6.23 7.11
CA THR A 224 12.18 -4.83 7.38
C THR A 224 13.29 -3.93 6.86
N THR A 225 12.96 -2.99 5.98
CA THR A 225 13.85 -1.90 5.59
C THR A 225 13.29 -0.58 6.12
N SER A 226 14.15 0.30 6.62
CA SER A 226 13.74 1.57 7.22
C SER A 226 14.36 2.75 6.48
N THR A 227 13.71 3.90 6.53
CA THR A 227 14.19 5.14 5.92
C THR A 227 13.74 6.36 6.72
N GLN A 228 14.51 7.43 6.63
CA GLN A 228 14.07 8.78 7.00
C GLN A 228 14.00 9.61 5.72
N LYS A 229 12.80 10.03 5.33
CA LYS A 229 12.61 10.72 4.06
C LYS A 229 13.23 12.11 4.12
N THR A 230 14.20 12.34 3.25
CA THR A 230 14.90 13.63 3.18
C THR A 230 14.04 14.69 2.52
N GLU A 231 14.44 15.95 2.64
CA GLU A 231 13.78 17.03 1.90
C GLU A 231 13.90 16.86 0.39
N GLU A 232 15.05 16.38 -0.10
CA GLU A 232 15.28 16.17 -1.52
C GLU A 232 14.38 15.04 -2.08
N ASP A 233 14.12 13.98 -1.31
CA ASP A 233 13.17 12.93 -1.70
C ASP A 233 11.77 13.50 -1.92
N ARG A 234 11.32 14.35 -0.98
CA ARG A 234 10.02 15.03 -1.07
C ARG A 234 9.98 15.98 -2.26
N LYS A 235 11.02 16.80 -2.45
CA LYS A 235 11.11 17.73 -3.59
C LYS A 235 11.09 17.01 -4.93
N ARG A 236 11.81 15.89 -5.06
CA ARG A 236 11.81 15.05 -6.27
C ARG A 236 10.44 14.45 -6.55
N LEU A 237 9.76 13.93 -5.51
CA LEU A 237 8.41 13.42 -5.64
C LEU A 237 7.44 14.50 -6.13
N LEU A 238 7.43 15.68 -5.51
CA LEU A 238 6.53 16.77 -5.88
C LEU A 238 6.75 17.25 -7.32
N ARG A 239 8.00 17.43 -7.75
CA ARG A 239 8.33 17.76 -9.15
C ARG A 239 7.83 16.71 -10.13
N ARG A 240 7.92 15.42 -9.75
CA ARG A 240 7.38 14.32 -10.58
C ARG A 240 5.86 14.37 -10.63
N ILE A 241 5.19 14.61 -9.52
CA ILE A 241 3.72 14.74 -9.47
C ILE A 241 3.26 15.91 -10.35
N SER A 242 3.95 17.06 -10.30
CA SER A 242 3.67 18.21 -11.19
C SER A 242 3.63 17.77 -12.66
N ARG A 243 4.70 17.10 -13.12
CA ARG A 243 4.81 16.67 -14.52
C ARG A 243 3.76 15.64 -14.91
N ILE A 244 3.33 14.80 -13.96
CA ILE A 244 2.26 13.84 -14.20
C ILE A 244 0.93 14.57 -14.32
N ALA A 245 0.65 15.53 -13.44
CA ALA A 245 -0.57 16.34 -13.51
C ALA A 245 -0.64 17.13 -14.82
N ASP A 246 0.46 17.70 -15.30
CA ASP A 246 0.53 18.42 -16.58
C ASP A 246 0.28 17.51 -17.80
N GLY A 247 0.60 16.22 -17.66
CA GLY A 247 0.51 15.24 -18.74
C GLY A 247 -0.77 14.39 -18.73
N ILE A 248 -1.70 14.65 -17.81
CA ILE A 248 -3.01 14.01 -17.70
C ILE A 248 -4.06 14.95 -18.30
#